data_AF-A0A224A8I2-F1
#
_entry.id   AF-A0A224A8I2-F1
#
_cell.length_a   1.000
_cell.length_b   1.000
_cell.length_c   1.000
_cell.angle_alpha   90.00
_cell.angle_beta   90.00
_cell.angle_gamma   90.00
#
_symmetry.space_group_name_H-M   'P 1'
#
loop_
_entity.id
_entity.type
_entity.pdbx_description
1 polymer ?
#
loop_
_entity_poly.entity_id
_entity_poly.type
_entity_poly.pdbx_seq_one_letter_code
_entity_poly.pdbx_strand_id
1 'polypeptide(L)'
;MSFGSKVSRALRFLEIPVKDRASVSFLKNPDLQPIKSVNQTWGFWSNFAYWGVMSFSVSTWMSASAALGVGLSYPETIGTFIVGDVLTIIFTLANSCPGYDWKVGFTLAQRFVFGIYGSAFGIIIRILMSIVNYGSNAWLGGLCINMILDSWSHHYLHLPNTLSSKVAMTTKELIGFIIFHVLTAFCYLMKPYHMNYILIWSCVATFFSMLGMVIYLAKQAHGVGELFTSTKSTATGSTKAWAWVYMISYW
;
A
#
# COMPACT_ATOMS: atom_id res chain seq x y z
N MET A 1 3.12 -20.60 -38.58
CA MET A 1 2.50 -21.61 -37.69
C MET A 1 1.12 -21.11 -37.29
N SER A 2 0.06 -21.79 -37.73
CA SER A 2 -1.33 -21.39 -37.51
C SER A 2 -1.74 -21.72 -36.06
N PHE A 3 -1.75 -20.72 -35.18
CA PHE A 3 -2.33 -20.87 -33.83
C PHE A 3 -3.85 -20.96 -33.95
N GLY A 4 -4.45 -21.97 -33.32
CA GLY A 4 -5.88 -22.27 -33.41
C GLY A 4 -6.79 -21.07 -33.12
N SER A 5 -7.93 -21.00 -33.81
CA SER A 5 -8.83 -19.83 -33.85
C SER A 5 -9.27 -19.31 -32.48
N LYS A 6 -9.33 -20.17 -31.46
CA LYS A 6 -9.63 -19.78 -30.07
C LYS A 6 -8.51 -18.98 -29.42
N VAL A 7 -7.25 -19.37 -29.66
CA VAL A 7 -6.06 -18.64 -29.18
C VAL A 7 -5.95 -17.30 -29.90
N SER A 8 -6.20 -17.26 -31.21
CA SER A 8 -6.26 -16.01 -31.99
C SER A 8 -7.34 -15.04 -31.46
N ARG A 9 -8.50 -15.55 -31.06
CA ARG A 9 -9.59 -14.72 -30.51
C ARG A 9 -9.30 -14.21 -29.11
N ALA A 10 -8.68 -15.03 -28.26
CA ALA A 10 -8.22 -14.61 -26.93
C ALA A 10 -7.09 -13.58 -27.04
N LEU A 11 -6.15 -13.78 -27.98
CA LEU A 11 -5.08 -12.82 -28.26
C LEU A 11 -5.63 -11.50 -28.82
N ARG A 12 -6.67 -11.53 -29.67
CA ARG A 12 -7.37 -10.32 -30.12
C ARG A 12 -8.16 -9.61 -29.03
N PHE A 13 -8.68 -10.34 -28.04
CA PHE A 13 -9.34 -9.73 -26.89
C PHE A 13 -8.33 -9.04 -25.96
N LEU A 14 -7.12 -9.59 -25.86
CA LEU A 14 -6.00 -9.00 -25.14
C LEU A 14 -5.24 -7.93 -25.95
N GLU A 15 -5.52 -7.80 -27.25
CA GLU A 15 -4.87 -6.84 -28.13
C GLU A 15 -5.40 -5.43 -27.85
N ILE A 16 -4.52 -4.55 -27.36
CA ILE A 16 -4.85 -3.16 -27.07
C ILE A 16 -5.21 -2.48 -28.40
N PRO A 17 -6.37 -1.80 -28.51
CA PRO A 17 -6.78 -1.15 -29.75
C PRO A 17 -5.87 0.04 -30.05
N VAL A 18 -4.84 -0.17 -30.88
CA VAL A 18 -3.93 0.87 -31.35
C VAL A 18 -4.60 1.61 -32.52
N LYS A 19 -5.06 2.84 -32.28
CA LYS A 19 -5.73 3.67 -33.30
C LYS A 19 -4.78 4.21 -34.37
N ASP A 20 -3.47 4.24 -34.14
CA ASP A 20 -2.49 4.74 -35.11
C ASP A 20 -1.28 3.82 -35.18
N ARG A 21 -0.97 3.32 -36.39
CA ARG A 21 0.22 2.51 -36.68
C ARG A 21 1.50 3.36 -36.59
N ALA A 22 1.86 3.80 -35.39
CA ALA A 22 3.24 4.17 -35.10
C ALA A 22 4.05 2.86 -34.99
N SER A 23 5.23 2.82 -35.60
CA SER A 23 6.14 1.66 -35.53
C SER A 23 6.25 1.15 -34.09
N VAL A 24 5.83 -0.09 -33.88
CA VAL A 24 5.88 -0.76 -32.57
C VAL A 24 7.34 -1.06 -32.28
N SER A 25 8.07 -0.05 -31.82
CA SER A 25 9.41 -0.23 -31.28
C SER A 25 9.28 -0.66 -29.82
N PHE A 26 10.17 -1.55 -29.35
CA PHE A 26 10.27 -1.94 -27.94
C PHE A 26 10.28 -0.73 -26.99
N LEU A 27 10.71 0.44 -27.46
CA LEU A 27 10.76 1.68 -26.70
C LEU A 27 9.47 2.52 -26.68
N LYS A 28 8.53 2.29 -27.59
CA LYS A 28 7.34 3.15 -27.79
C LYS A 28 6.05 2.33 -27.64
N ASN A 29 5.47 2.36 -26.44
CA ASN A 29 4.16 1.78 -26.13
C ASN A 29 3.16 2.91 -25.80
N PRO A 30 1.88 2.86 -26.24
CA PRO A 30 0.83 3.76 -25.75
C PRO A 30 0.80 3.97 -24.24
N ASP A 31 1.10 2.96 -23.41
CA ASP A 31 1.14 3.11 -21.94
C ASP A 31 2.38 3.85 -21.43
N LEU A 32 3.44 3.93 -22.25
CA LEU A 32 4.64 4.70 -21.95
C LEU A 32 4.53 6.16 -22.40
N GLN A 33 3.50 6.52 -23.17
CA GLN A 33 3.35 7.91 -23.61
C GLN A 33 2.95 8.82 -22.43
N PRO A 34 3.34 10.10 -22.46
CA PRO A 34 2.87 11.07 -21.47
C PRO A 34 1.35 11.06 -21.34
N ILE A 35 0.86 11.19 -20.11
CA ILE A 35 -0.58 11.15 -19.83
C ILE A 35 -1.26 12.34 -20.51
N LYS A 36 -2.21 12.05 -21.41
CA LYS A 36 -3.03 13.07 -22.10
C LYS A 36 -3.74 13.97 -21.09
N SER A 37 -3.87 15.26 -21.38
CA SER A 37 -4.52 16.26 -20.52
C SER A 37 -5.93 15.86 -20.07
N VAL A 38 -6.74 15.27 -20.97
CA VAL A 38 -8.11 14.79 -20.69
C VAL A 38 -8.14 13.70 -19.59
N ASN A 39 -7.04 12.97 -19.44
CA ASN A 39 -6.91 11.86 -18.52
C ASN A 39 -6.26 12.28 -17.18
N GLN A 40 -5.93 13.55 -17.00
CA GLN A 40 -5.33 14.11 -15.78
C GLN A 40 -6.42 14.47 -14.75
N THR A 41 -7.17 13.47 -14.29
CA THR A 41 -8.30 13.66 -13.35
C THR A 41 -7.88 13.77 -11.89
N TRP A 42 -6.58 13.61 -11.59
CA TRP A 42 -6.04 13.62 -10.24
C TRP A 42 -5.73 15.05 -9.80
N GLY A 43 -6.59 15.59 -8.94
CA GLY A 43 -6.40 16.91 -8.30
C GLY A 43 -5.84 16.81 -6.88
N PHE A 44 -5.83 17.95 -6.18
CA PHE A 44 -5.37 18.05 -4.79
C PHE A 44 -6.05 17.04 -3.86
N TRP A 45 -7.38 16.93 -3.90
CA TRP A 45 -8.14 16.01 -3.06
C TRP A 45 -7.87 14.53 -3.36
N SER A 46 -7.63 14.18 -4.61
CA SER A 46 -7.26 12.81 -4.99
C SER A 46 -5.86 12.46 -4.48
N ASN A 47 -4.92 13.40 -4.56
CA ASN A 47 -3.57 13.21 -4.01
C ASN A 47 -3.61 13.13 -2.47
N PHE A 48 -4.34 14.04 -1.81
CA PHE A 48 -4.51 14.03 -0.36
C PHE A 48 -5.12 12.71 0.12
N ALA A 49 -6.19 12.25 -0.53
CA ALA A 49 -6.79 10.97 -0.20
C ALA A 49 -5.84 9.79 -0.45
N TYR A 50 -5.00 9.83 -1.50
CA TYR A 50 -4.07 8.74 -1.80
C TYR A 50 -3.05 8.54 -0.69
N TRP A 51 -2.43 9.63 -0.23
CA TRP A 51 -1.54 9.60 0.92
C TRP A 51 -2.30 9.30 2.22
N GLY A 52 -3.51 9.84 2.37
CA GLY A 52 -4.39 9.58 3.50
C GLY A 52 -4.72 8.09 3.66
N VAL A 53 -5.08 7.38 2.59
CA VAL A 53 -5.37 5.93 2.65
C VAL A 53 -4.14 5.13 3.09
N MET A 54 -2.94 5.52 2.65
CA MET A 54 -1.71 4.87 3.10
C MET A 54 -1.45 5.12 4.59
N SER A 55 -1.65 6.35 5.07
CA SER A 55 -1.48 6.71 6.48
C SER A 55 -2.56 6.10 7.40
N PHE A 56 -3.80 6.03 6.92
CA PHE A 56 -4.95 5.46 7.62
C PHE A 56 -5.09 3.95 7.41
N SER A 57 -3.97 3.26 7.21
CA SER A 57 -3.93 1.81 7.01
C SER A 57 -3.66 1.05 8.31
N VAL A 58 -4.15 -0.19 8.39
CA VAL A 58 -3.87 -1.10 9.51
C VAL A 58 -2.37 -1.37 9.65
N SER A 59 -1.65 -1.43 8.52
CA SER A 59 -0.19 -1.61 8.52
C SER A 59 0.51 -0.50 9.30
N THR A 60 0.13 0.77 9.09
CA THR A 60 0.72 1.90 9.82
C THR A 60 0.42 1.83 11.32
N TRP A 61 -0.75 1.35 11.71
CA TRP A 61 -1.11 1.15 13.12
C TRP A 61 -0.30 0.05 13.78
N MET A 62 -0.10 -1.06 13.09
CA MET A 62 0.78 -2.14 13.56
C MET A 62 2.22 -1.64 13.70
N SER A 63 2.71 -0.85 12.74
CA SER A 63 4.02 -0.21 12.81
C SER A 63 4.15 0.71 14.03
N ALA A 64 3.15 1.56 14.29
CA ALA A 64 3.14 2.43 15.48
C ALA A 64 3.07 1.63 16.79
N SER A 65 2.33 0.52 16.83
CA SER A 65 2.28 -0.35 18.01
C SER A 65 3.62 -1.07 18.25
N ALA A 66 4.30 -1.51 17.19
CA ALA A 66 5.59 -2.15 17.29
C ALA A 66 6.68 -1.17 17.74
N ALA A 67 6.59 0.09 17.30
CA ALA A 67 7.48 1.17 17.71
C ALA A 67 7.50 1.41 19.22
N LEU A 68 6.35 1.28 19.89
CA LEU A 68 6.27 1.41 21.35
C LEU A 68 7.05 0.30 22.08
N GLY A 69 7.30 -0.84 21.43
CA GLY A 69 8.12 -1.92 21.98
C GLY A 69 9.62 -1.61 22.04
N VAL A 70 10.09 -0.55 21.38
CA VAL A 70 11.52 -0.16 21.32
C VAL A 70 11.99 0.51 22.62
N GLY A 71 11.08 0.82 23.55
CA GLY A 71 11.42 1.37 24.88
C GLY A 71 11.66 2.88 24.91
N LEU A 72 11.27 3.59 23.84
CA LEU A 72 11.21 5.06 23.77
C LEU A 72 9.98 5.57 24.50
N SER A 73 10.06 6.79 25.07
CA SER A 73 8.86 7.43 25.63
C SER A 73 7.86 7.79 24.52
N TYR A 74 6.58 7.89 24.88
CA TYR A 74 5.51 8.17 23.92
C TYR A 74 5.70 9.49 23.14
N PRO A 75 6.08 10.63 23.78
CA PRO A 75 6.33 11.88 23.06
C PRO A 75 7.57 11.80 22.16
N GLU A 76 8.62 11.08 22.57
CA GLU A 76 9.83 10.88 21.76
C GLU A 76 9.54 10.03 20.54
N THR A 77 8.70 9.00 20.68
CA THR A 77 8.26 8.15 19.58
C THR A 77 7.53 8.99 18.53
N ILE A 78 6.56 9.83 18.94
CA ILE A 78 5.89 10.76 18.01
C ILE A 78 6.90 11.70 17.34
N GLY A 79 7.86 12.23 18.10
CA GLY A 79 8.92 13.07 17.55
C GLY A 79 9.74 12.38 16.45
N THR A 80 10.12 11.11 16.66
CA THR A 80 10.85 10.32 15.63
C THR A 80 10.04 10.11 14.36
N PHE A 81 8.73 9.84 14.49
CA PHE A 81 7.83 9.69 13.34
C PHE A 81 7.71 10.98 12.53
N ILE A 82 7.55 12.13 13.19
CA ILE A 82 7.48 13.43 12.51
C ILE A 82 8.76 13.72 11.73
N VAL A 83 9.93 13.44 12.33
CA VAL A 83 11.22 13.65 11.65
C VAL A 83 11.37 12.71 10.44
N GLY A 84 10.97 11.45 10.57
CA GLY A 84 10.94 10.49 9.47
C GLY A 84 10.01 10.90 8.34
N ASP A 85 8.81 11.38 8.66
CA ASP A 85 7.84 11.85 7.66
C ASP A 85 8.35 13.08 6.92
N VAL A 86 8.97 14.04 7.61
CA VAL A 86 9.58 15.23 6.97
C VAL A 86 10.68 14.82 5.98
N LEU A 87 11.54 13.88 6.35
CA LEU A 87 12.58 13.37 5.47
C LEU A 87 11.97 12.68 4.24
N THR A 88 10.96 11.85 4.46
CA THR A 88 10.23 11.15 3.38
C THR A 88 9.54 12.12 2.43
N ILE A 89 8.97 13.22 2.95
CA ILE A 89 8.36 14.28 2.12
C ILE A 89 9.41 14.92 1.21
N ILE A 90 10.59 15.26 1.74
CA ILE A 90 11.67 15.87 0.95
C ILE A 90 12.08 14.95 -0.22
N PHE A 91 12.32 13.66 0.06
CA PHE A 91 12.67 12.70 -0.99
C PHE A 91 11.53 12.47 -1.99
N THR A 92 10.30 12.44 -1.52
CA THR A 92 9.11 12.25 -2.36
C THR A 92 8.92 13.43 -3.31
N LEU A 93 9.08 14.67 -2.82
CA LEU A 93 9.02 15.87 -3.66
C LEU A 93 10.12 15.88 -4.71
N ALA A 94 11.35 15.55 -4.33
CA ALA A 94 12.47 15.46 -5.27
C ALA A 94 12.23 14.41 -6.37
N ASN A 95 11.66 13.26 -6.03
CA ASN A 95 11.31 12.20 -6.99
C ASN A 95 10.07 12.53 -7.84
N SER A 96 9.23 13.46 -7.41
CA SER A 96 7.96 13.78 -8.09
C SER A 96 8.15 14.75 -9.26
N CYS A 97 9.26 15.49 -9.35
CA CYS A 97 9.48 16.51 -10.39
C CYS A 97 9.34 15.96 -11.83
N PRO A 98 9.98 14.84 -12.22
CA PRO A 98 9.85 14.31 -13.60
C PRO A 98 8.41 13.88 -13.93
N GLY A 99 7.69 13.37 -12.93
CA GLY A 99 6.29 12.98 -13.07
C GLY A 99 5.35 14.18 -13.17
N TYR A 100 5.69 15.31 -12.53
CA TYR A 100 4.89 16.53 -12.60
C TYR A 100 5.11 17.32 -13.89
N ASP A 101 6.36 17.52 -14.32
CA ASP A 101 6.67 18.37 -15.47
C ASP A 101 6.43 17.64 -16.80
N TRP A 102 6.90 16.40 -16.91
CA TRP A 102 6.85 15.65 -18.17
C TRP A 102 5.71 14.64 -18.24
N LYS A 103 4.98 14.44 -17.12
CA LYS A 103 3.86 13.49 -17.02
C LYS A 103 4.24 12.07 -17.48
N VAL A 104 5.50 11.70 -17.24
CA VAL A 104 6.06 10.38 -17.57
C VAL A 104 6.08 9.46 -16.35
N GLY A 105 5.90 8.16 -16.60
CA GLY A 105 5.98 7.15 -15.54
C GLY A 105 7.40 6.85 -15.08
N PHE A 106 7.52 6.20 -13.92
CA PHE A 106 8.78 5.79 -13.30
C PHE A 106 9.71 5.01 -14.26
N THR A 107 9.14 4.13 -15.09
CA THR A 107 9.90 3.30 -16.04
C THR A 107 10.64 4.11 -17.11
N LEU A 108 10.12 5.28 -17.49
CA LEU A 108 10.80 6.21 -18.38
C LEU A 108 11.79 7.08 -17.61
N ALA A 109 11.43 7.54 -16.41
CA ALA A 109 12.32 8.35 -15.58
C ALA A 109 13.63 7.61 -15.27
N GLN A 110 13.57 6.30 -15.04
CA GLN A 110 14.75 5.46 -14.84
C GLN A 110 15.70 5.38 -16.05
N ARG A 111 15.19 5.59 -17.27
CA ARG A 111 16.02 5.59 -18.48
C ARG A 111 16.94 6.81 -18.54
N PHE A 112 16.59 7.92 -17.90
CA PHE A 112 17.47 9.09 -17.80
C PHE A 112 18.69 8.82 -16.92
N VAL A 113 18.55 7.97 -15.90
CA VAL A 113 19.62 7.68 -14.93
C VAL A 113 20.50 6.52 -15.37
N PHE A 114 19.89 5.40 -15.78
CA PHE A 114 20.61 4.15 -16.07
C PHE A 114 20.73 3.83 -17.57
N GLY A 115 20.22 4.70 -18.44
CA GLY A 115 20.13 4.45 -19.87
C GLY A 115 19.06 3.41 -20.24
N ILE A 116 18.94 3.14 -21.54
CA ILE A 116 17.88 2.27 -22.08
C ILE A 116 18.00 0.84 -21.54
N TYR A 117 19.19 0.25 -21.63
CA TYR A 117 19.42 -1.13 -21.21
C TYR A 117 19.60 -1.27 -19.69
N GLY A 118 20.22 -0.29 -19.03
CA GLY A 118 20.42 -0.32 -17.57
C GLY A 118 19.15 -0.08 -16.76
N SER A 119 18.15 0.60 -17.32
CA SER A 119 16.84 0.80 -16.66
C SER A 119 16.12 -0.50 -16.29
N ALA A 120 16.37 -1.60 -17.01
CA ALA A 120 15.76 -2.89 -16.73
C ALA A 120 16.09 -3.40 -15.32
N PHE A 121 17.31 -3.17 -14.84
CA PHE A 121 17.74 -3.59 -13.50
C PHE A 121 16.95 -2.89 -12.40
N GLY A 122 16.81 -1.56 -12.47
CA GLY A 122 16.03 -0.80 -11.49
C GLY A 122 14.53 -1.11 -11.55
N ILE A 123 13.99 -1.37 -12.75
CA ILE A 123 12.60 -1.80 -12.92
C ILE A 123 12.38 -3.18 -12.26
N ILE A 124 13.29 -4.14 -12.42
CA ILE A 124 13.18 -5.47 -11.80
C ILE A 124 13.18 -5.36 -10.27
N ILE A 125 14.10 -4.59 -9.68
CA ILE A 125 14.13 -4.37 -8.22
C ILE A 125 12.81 -3.77 -7.75
N ARG A 126 12.27 -2.80 -8.49
CA ARG A 126 11.00 -2.17 -8.13
C ARG A 126 9.83 -3.16 -8.20
N ILE A 127 9.79 -4.03 -9.22
CA ILE A 127 8.77 -5.08 -9.36
C ILE A 127 8.84 -6.04 -8.16
N LEU A 128 10.04 -6.49 -7.78
CA LEU A 128 10.22 -7.38 -6.62
C LEU A 128 9.69 -6.73 -5.34
N MET A 129 10.03 -5.45 -5.10
CA MET A 129 9.51 -4.69 -3.96
C MET A 129 7.98 -4.55 -4.00
N SER A 130 7.39 -4.34 -5.18
CA SER A 130 5.93 -4.26 -5.33
C SER A 130 5.25 -5.60 -5.02
N ILE A 131 5.83 -6.73 -5.42
CA ILE A 131 5.29 -8.07 -5.11
C ILE A 131 5.30 -8.32 -3.60
N VAL A 132 6.41 -8.01 -2.92
CA VAL A 132 6.53 -8.20 -1.47
C VAL A 132 5.56 -7.31 -0.71
N ASN A 133 5.48 -6.02 -1.07
CA ASN A 133 4.54 -5.08 -0.43
C ASN A 133 3.09 -5.49 -0.68
N TYR A 134 2.77 -5.93 -1.89
CA TYR A 134 1.43 -6.44 -2.20
C TYR A 134 1.10 -7.69 -1.38
N GLY A 135 2.03 -8.65 -1.26
CA GLY A 135 1.84 -9.87 -0.46
C GLY A 135 1.53 -9.56 1.01
N SER A 136 2.29 -8.63 1.62
CA SER A 136 2.05 -8.19 3.00
C SER A 136 0.68 -7.54 3.18
N ASN A 137 0.30 -6.62 2.28
CA ASN A 137 -1.01 -5.97 2.33
C ASN A 137 -2.16 -6.94 2.04
N ALA A 138 -1.97 -7.91 1.16
CA ALA A 138 -2.96 -8.94 0.85
C ALA A 138 -3.20 -9.87 2.04
N TRP A 139 -2.14 -10.18 2.80
CA TRP A 139 -2.26 -10.94 4.04
C TRP A 139 -3.10 -10.19 5.08
N LEU A 140 -2.77 -8.93 5.35
CA LEU A 140 -3.54 -8.08 6.27
C LEU A 140 -5.00 -7.93 5.84
N GLY A 141 -5.24 -7.75 4.53
CA GLY A 141 -6.58 -7.70 3.97
C GLY A 141 -7.37 -9.00 4.17
N GLY A 142 -6.71 -10.15 4.04
CA GLY A 142 -7.29 -11.46 4.35
C GLY A 142 -7.71 -11.58 5.82
N LEU A 143 -6.89 -11.11 6.76
CA LEU A 143 -7.24 -11.08 8.19
C LEU A 143 -8.47 -10.19 8.45
N CYS A 144 -8.56 -9.02 7.80
CA CYS A 144 -9.74 -8.15 7.92
C CYS A 144 -11.02 -8.83 7.40
N ILE A 145 -10.96 -9.55 6.28
CA ILE A 145 -12.12 -10.29 5.78
C ILE A 145 -12.54 -11.39 6.75
N ASN A 146 -11.58 -12.08 7.37
CA ASN A 146 -11.91 -13.07 8.39
C ASN A 146 -12.64 -12.45 9.57
N MET A 147 -12.21 -11.29 10.07
CA MET A 147 -12.91 -10.58 11.14
C MET A 147 -14.34 -10.20 10.74
N ILE A 148 -14.58 -9.81 9.48
CA ILE A 148 -15.94 -9.51 8.98
C ILE A 148 -16.78 -10.79 8.96
N LEU A 149 -16.24 -11.90 8.47
CA LEU A 149 -16.95 -13.19 8.40
C LEU A 149 -17.22 -13.76 9.80
N ASP A 150 -16.29 -13.62 10.73
CA ASP A 150 -16.45 -14.01 12.14
C ASP A 150 -17.58 -13.23 12.82
N SER A 151 -17.72 -11.94 12.51
CA SER A 151 -18.82 -11.10 13.00
C SER A 151 -20.19 -11.53 12.44
N TRP A 152 -20.21 -12.06 11.20
CA TRP A 152 -21.46 -12.39 10.51
C TRP A 152 -21.98 -13.80 10.78
N SER A 153 -21.10 -14.75 11.08
CA SER A 153 -21.47 -16.16 11.26
C SER A 153 -20.75 -16.82 12.44
N HIS A 154 -21.53 -17.22 13.45
CA HIS A 154 -21.04 -18.06 14.56
C HIS A 154 -20.45 -19.39 14.08
N HIS A 155 -20.88 -19.92 12.94
CA HIS A 155 -20.35 -21.17 12.39
C HIS A 155 -18.94 -20.98 11.83
N TYR A 156 -18.65 -19.82 11.25
CA TYR A 156 -17.31 -19.47 10.75
C TYR A 156 -16.34 -19.22 11.92
N LEU A 157 -16.83 -18.58 12.98
CA LEU A 157 -16.08 -18.33 14.21
C LEU A 157 -15.57 -19.62 14.88
N HIS A 158 -16.32 -20.72 14.80
CA HIS A 158 -15.94 -22.01 15.40
C HIS A 158 -15.46 -23.07 14.39
N LEU A 159 -15.14 -22.68 13.15
CA LEU A 159 -14.69 -23.64 12.13
C LEU A 159 -13.42 -24.38 12.62
N PRO A 160 -13.42 -25.73 12.66
CA PRO A 160 -12.24 -26.48 13.06
C PRO A 160 -11.15 -26.37 11.98
N ASN A 161 -9.90 -26.27 12.42
CA ASN A 161 -8.76 -26.24 11.51
C ASN A 161 -8.59 -27.61 10.85
N THR A 162 -8.78 -27.67 9.54
CA THR A 162 -8.58 -28.85 8.70
C THR A 162 -7.17 -28.92 8.12
N LEU A 163 -6.36 -27.85 8.27
CA LEU A 163 -4.97 -27.81 7.83
C LEU A 163 -4.03 -28.47 8.87
N SER A 164 -3.01 -29.17 8.37
CA SER A 164 -2.00 -29.83 9.19
C SER A 164 -1.23 -28.82 10.05
N SER A 165 -0.87 -29.21 11.28
CA SER A 165 -0.17 -28.37 12.26
C SER A 165 1.21 -27.84 11.82
N LYS A 166 1.74 -28.32 10.69
CA LYS A 166 2.97 -27.81 10.06
C LYS A 166 2.76 -26.56 9.21
N VAL A 167 1.52 -26.21 8.90
CA VAL A 167 1.19 -25.00 8.12
C VAL A 167 0.96 -23.86 9.11
N ALA A 168 1.66 -22.75 8.94
CA ALA A 168 1.54 -21.56 9.79
C ALA A 168 0.21 -20.78 9.60
N MET A 169 -0.78 -21.40 8.96
CA MET A 169 -2.01 -20.78 8.50
C MET A 169 -3.20 -21.69 8.82
N THR A 170 -4.27 -21.09 9.32
CA THR A 170 -5.53 -21.77 9.63
C THR A 170 -6.43 -21.86 8.40
N THR A 171 -7.37 -22.81 8.39
CA THR A 171 -8.32 -22.97 7.27
C THR A 171 -9.14 -21.70 7.05
N LYS A 172 -9.48 -20.98 8.13
CA LYS A 172 -10.20 -19.72 8.10
C LYS A 172 -9.38 -18.64 7.39
N GLU A 173 -8.13 -18.47 7.82
CA GLU A 173 -7.22 -17.52 7.19
C GLU A 173 -7.10 -17.75 5.67
N LEU A 174 -7.16 -19.01 5.22
CA LEU A 174 -7.03 -19.37 3.81
C LEU A 174 -8.24 -18.93 3.01
N ILE A 175 -9.43 -19.15 3.56
CA ILE A 175 -10.69 -18.73 2.95
C ILE A 175 -10.73 -17.19 2.84
N GLY A 176 -10.43 -16.48 3.93
CA GLY A 176 -10.39 -15.02 3.92
C GLY A 176 -9.37 -14.44 2.93
N PHE A 177 -8.19 -15.06 2.83
CA PHE A 177 -7.16 -14.66 1.87
C PHE A 177 -7.60 -14.86 0.41
N ILE A 178 -8.22 -15.99 0.08
CA ILE A 178 -8.73 -16.26 -1.28
C ILE A 178 -9.83 -15.26 -1.64
N ILE A 179 -10.77 -15.00 -0.74
CA ILE A 179 -11.84 -14.02 -0.96
C ILE A 179 -11.25 -12.63 -1.19
N PHE A 180 -10.26 -12.22 -0.39
CA PHE A 180 -9.56 -10.95 -0.57
C PHE A 180 -8.92 -10.85 -1.96
N HIS A 181 -8.25 -11.92 -2.39
CA HIS A 181 -7.58 -11.95 -3.68
C HIS A 181 -8.57 -11.85 -4.85
N VAL A 182 -9.70 -12.55 -4.76
CA VAL A 182 -10.78 -12.47 -5.76
C VAL A 182 -11.37 -11.06 -5.82
N LEU A 183 -11.67 -10.44 -4.67
CA LEU A 183 -12.17 -9.06 -4.62
C LEU A 183 -11.17 -8.08 -5.21
N THR A 184 -9.88 -8.24 -4.89
CA THR A 184 -8.81 -7.37 -5.43
C THR A 184 -8.66 -7.58 -6.94
N ALA A 185 -8.81 -8.80 -7.44
CA ALA A 185 -8.77 -9.10 -8.87
C ALA A 185 -9.86 -8.37 -9.65
N PHE A 186 -11.07 -8.24 -9.09
CA PHE A 186 -12.14 -7.42 -9.68
C PHE A 186 -11.76 -5.94 -9.72
N CYS A 187 -11.16 -5.42 -8.65
CA CYS A 187 -10.70 -4.03 -8.61
C CYS A 187 -9.62 -3.72 -9.66
N TYR A 188 -8.75 -4.69 -10.00
CA TYR A 188 -7.72 -4.48 -11.05
C TYR A 188 -8.28 -4.25 -12.45
N LEU A 189 -9.52 -4.67 -12.72
CA LEU A 189 -10.17 -4.43 -14.01
C LEU A 189 -10.64 -2.98 -14.17
N MET A 190 -10.70 -2.21 -13.08
CA MET A 190 -11.10 -0.80 -13.12
C MET A 190 -9.94 0.07 -13.60
N LYS A 191 -10.23 0.93 -14.58
CA LYS A 191 -9.22 1.88 -15.09
C LYS A 191 -8.82 2.89 -14.01
N PRO A 192 -7.53 3.25 -13.88
CA PRO A 192 -7.02 4.19 -12.86
C PRO A 192 -7.76 5.53 -12.78
N TYR A 193 -8.36 5.99 -13.89
CA TYR A 193 -9.09 7.25 -13.96
C TYR A 193 -10.35 7.32 -13.10
N HIS A 194 -10.99 6.17 -12.81
CA HIS A 194 -12.22 6.11 -11.98
C HIS A 194 -11.91 5.81 -10.51
N MET A 195 -10.65 5.50 -10.18
CA MET A 195 -10.27 5.13 -8.81
C MET A 195 -10.18 6.33 -7.87
N ASN A 196 -10.12 7.56 -8.39
CA ASN A 196 -10.05 8.77 -7.60
C ASN A 196 -11.23 8.91 -6.63
N TYR A 197 -12.47 8.65 -7.07
CA TYR A 197 -13.66 8.77 -6.23
C TYR A 197 -13.72 7.68 -5.16
N ILE A 198 -13.42 6.43 -5.53
CA ILE A 198 -13.38 5.30 -4.60
C ILE A 198 -12.36 5.57 -3.51
N LEU A 199 -11.20 6.09 -3.89
CA LEU A 199 -10.09 6.34 -3.00
C LEU A 199 -10.38 7.49 -2.02
N ILE A 200 -11.05 8.57 -2.47
CA ILE A 200 -11.52 9.65 -1.59
C ILE A 200 -12.54 9.11 -0.59
N TRP A 201 -13.53 8.36 -1.07
CA TRP A 201 -14.57 7.81 -0.20
C TRP A 201 -14.01 6.82 0.82
N SER A 202 -13.09 5.95 0.40
CA SER A 202 -12.42 5.01 1.31
C SER A 202 -11.57 5.74 2.35
N CYS A 203 -10.85 6.81 1.97
CA CYS A 203 -10.06 7.61 2.90
C CYS A 203 -10.93 8.24 4.00
N VAL A 204 -12.08 8.80 3.61
CA VAL A 204 -12.99 9.44 4.55
C VAL A 204 -13.62 8.38 5.47
N ALA A 205 -14.03 7.24 4.92
CA ALA A 205 -14.60 6.14 5.69
C ALA A 205 -13.59 5.56 6.70
N THR A 206 -12.34 5.33 6.29
CA THR A 206 -11.30 4.80 7.20
C THR A 206 -10.97 5.81 8.29
N PHE A 207 -10.84 7.10 7.97
CA PHE A 207 -10.60 8.15 8.95
C PHE A 207 -11.66 8.17 10.06
N PHE A 208 -12.95 8.17 9.70
CA PHE A 208 -14.03 8.15 10.69
C PHE A 208 -14.08 6.83 11.47
N SER A 209 -13.82 5.69 10.83
CA SER A 209 -13.75 4.40 11.50
C SER A 209 -12.65 4.36 12.56
N MET A 210 -11.48 4.90 12.23
CA MET A 210 -10.32 4.93 13.13
C MET A 210 -10.53 5.91 14.27
N LEU A 211 -11.09 7.08 14.00
CA LEU A 211 -11.48 8.03 15.03
C LEU A 211 -12.50 7.42 16.00
N GLY A 212 -13.50 6.71 15.47
CA GLY A 212 -14.50 5.98 16.26
C GLY A 212 -13.87 4.94 17.18
N MET A 213 -12.92 4.15 16.67
CA MET A 213 -12.17 3.17 17.48
C MET A 213 -11.37 3.82 18.59
N VAL A 214 -10.68 4.94 18.33
CA VAL A 214 -9.92 5.66 19.37
C VAL A 214 -10.84 6.22 20.45
N ILE A 215 -11.97 6.83 20.08
CA ILE A 215 -12.95 7.35 21.04
C ILE A 215 -13.53 6.23 21.91
N TYR A 216 -13.87 5.09 21.29
CA TYR A 216 -14.38 3.92 22.00
C TYR A 216 -13.37 3.38 23.03
N LEU A 217 -12.13 3.18 22.61
CA LEU A 217 -11.06 2.68 23.48
C LEU A 217 -10.73 3.67 24.61
N ALA A 218 -10.67 4.96 24.32
CA ALA A 218 -10.44 6.00 25.33
C ALA A 218 -11.55 6.05 26.38
N LYS A 219 -12.81 5.85 25.96
CA LYS A 219 -13.95 5.76 26.88
C LYS A 219 -13.87 4.50 27.76
N GLN A 220 -13.50 3.36 27.19
CA GLN A 220 -13.38 2.09 27.92
C GLN A 220 -12.19 2.09 28.89
N ALA A 221 -11.09 2.76 28.52
CA ALA A 221 -9.91 2.92 29.37
C ALA A 221 -10.04 4.02 30.43
N HIS A 222 -11.19 4.69 30.54
CA HIS A 222 -11.44 5.80 31.47
C HIS A 222 -10.40 6.95 31.37
N GLY A 223 -9.84 7.18 30.18
CA GLY A 223 -8.82 8.20 29.94
C GLY A 223 -7.82 7.79 28.85
N VAL A 224 -6.80 8.64 28.62
CA VAL A 224 -5.75 8.40 27.61
C VAL A 224 -4.69 7.37 28.03
N GLY A 225 -4.89 6.66 29.14
CA GLY A 225 -3.98 5.62 29.65
C GLY A 225 -2.67 6.18 30.24
N GLU A 226 -2.03 5.40 31.12
CA GLU A 226 -0.79 5.78 31.82
C GLU A 226 0.43 5.93 30.89
N LEU A 227 0.34 5.38 29.67
CA LEU A 227 1.39 5.44 28.65
C LEU A 227 1.62 6.87 28.12
N PHE A 228 0.58 7.69 28.06
CA PHE A 228 0.70 9.10 27.65
C PHE A 228 1.24 9.98 28.78
N THR A 229 1.01 9.59 30.03
CA THR A 229 1.44 10.34 31.22
C THR A 229 2.84 9.97 31.71
N SER A 230 3.33 8.79 31.33
CA SER A 230 4.65 8.29 31.74
C SER A 230 5.75 8.70 30.77
N THR A 231 6.44 9.83 31.04
CA THR A 231 7.60 10.30 30.25
C THR A 231 8.88 9.47 30.48
N LYS A 232 8.81 8.34 31.18
CA LYS A 232 9.99 7.53 31.52
C LYS A 232 10.45 6.72 30.31
N SER A 233 11.43 7.25 29.59
CA SER A 233 12.17 6.51 28.54
C SER A 233 12.95 5.37 29.20
N THR A 234 12.72 4.12 28.77
CA THR A 234 13.45 2.95 29.30
C THR A 234 14.86 2.86 28.70
N ALA A 235 15.07 3.46 27.52
CA ALA A 235 16.37 3.54 26.86
C ALA A 235 17.16 4.81 27.29
N THR A 236 18.37 4.61 27.82
CA THR A 236 19.29 5.71 28.21
C THR A 236 20.58 5.68 27.37
N GLY A 237 21.20 6.84 27.17
CA GLY A 237 22.51 6.97 26.51
C GLY A 237 22.52 6.61 25.00
N SER A 238 23.54 5.86 24.56
CA SER A 238 23.74 5.50 23.15
C SER A 238 22.61 4.65 22.57
N THR A 239 22.00 3.77 23.38
CA THR A 239 20.86 2.93 22.97
C THR A 239 19.66 3.76 22.56
N LYS A 240 19.44 4.92 23.21
CA LYS A 240 18.38 5.86 22.84
C LYS A 240 18.65 6.52 21.49
N ALA A 241 19.89 6.91 21.21
CA ALA A 241 20.24 7.50 19.91
C ALA A 241 20.09 6.50 18.76
N TRP A 242 20.52 5.25 18.97
CA TRP A 242 20.30 4.18 17.99
C TRP A 242 18.83 3.82 17.82
N ALA A 243 18.03 3.85 18.90
CA ALA A 243 16.59 3.69 18.81
C ALA A 243 15.93 4.81 18.00
N TRP A 244 16.38 6.06 18.15
CA TRP A 244 15.92 7.19 17.33
C TRP A 244 16.22 6.98 15.84
N VAL A 245 17.45 6.57 15.50
CA VAL A 245 17.83 6.29 14.11
C VAL A 245 17.01 5.14 13.54
N TYR A 246 16.87 4.05 14.31
CA TYR A 246 16.08 2.90 13.91
C TYR A 246 14.62 3.29 13.63
N MET A 247 14.02 4.09 14.52
CA MET A 247 12.66 4.58 14.37
C MET A 247 12.46 5.51 13.16
N ILE A 248 13.45 6.35 12.84
CA ILE A 248 13.40 7.19 11.64
C ILE A 248 13.48 6.33 10.37
N SER A 249 14.25 5.24 10.38
CA SER A 249 14.35 4.30 9.25
C SER A 249 13.22 3.27 9.17
N TYR A 250 12.31 3.28 10.13
CA TYR A 250 11.24 2.28 10.25
C TYR A 250 10.08 2.52 9.27
N TRP A 251 10.03 3.72 8.68
CA TRP A 251 9.13 4.12 7.59
C TRP A 251 9.81 3.95 6.22
#